data_AF-A0A960KCE0-F1
#
_entry.id   AF-A0A960KCE0-F1
#
_cell.length_a   1.000
_cell.length_b   1.000
_cell.length_c   1.000
_cell.angle_alpha   90.00
_cell.angle_beta   90.00
_cell.angle_gamma   90.00
#
_symmetry.space_group_name_H-M   'P 1'
#
loop_
_entity.id
_entity.type
_entity.pdbx_description
1 polymer ?
#
loop_
_entity_poly.entity_id
_entity_poly.type
_entity_poly.pdbx_seq_one_letter_code
_entity_poly.pdbx_strand_id
1 'polypeptide(L)'
;LGLDQPVWGFESPFLEGRGGIADTLEDLASQYVEAMRQVQPEAPYHLAGYSFGGVLAFAIASRLVAEGNEVRFLGIVDVGPGYRGRHFHARKMLDKPWSRVPYPPSRDLPLRQRLAWYRDLAVRSPRDAAYHVSLRTGLDRWLDPLQFQVDLRDGGRVPPARRLWYAWRQHWELARRYRWDGPRYPGDVFLVWANESAATDGTMGWAQVLDGDLSIVHVDIPHERMLHPDEAVILGGHLRAALDRAVSDPGDRASS
;
A
#
# COMPACT_ATOMS: atom_id res chain seq x y z
N LEU A 1 19.54 4.32 -2.09
CA LEU A 1 19.70 3.72 -3.43
C LEU A 1 21.01 4.13 -4.09
N GLY A 2 21.48 5.38 -3.90
CA GLY A 2 22.71 5.89 -4.50
C GLY A 2 22.39 7.16 -5.26
N LEU A 3 23.41 7.98 -5.57
CA LEU A 3 23.19 9.20 -6.35
C LEU A 3 23.00 8.91 -7.85
N ASP A 4 23.53 7.78 -8.33
CA ASP A 4 23.50 7.40 -9.75
C ASP A 4 22.28 6.56 -10.13
N GLN A 5 21.44 6.19 -9.15
CA GLN A 5 20.23 5.42 -9.38
C GLN A 5 19.03 6.38 -9.50
N PRO A 6 18.51 6.65 -10.71
CA PRO A 6 17.29 7.45 -10.85
C PRO A 6 16.11 6.74 -10.20
N VAL A 7 15.23 7.52 -9.57
CA VAL A 7 14.02 7.03 -8.90
C VAL A 7 12.84 7.85 -9.39
N TRP A 8 11.84 7.15 -9.92
CA TRP A 8 10.56 7.73 -10.34
C TRP A 8 9.48 7.30 -9.36
N GLY A 9 8.67 8.25 -8.91
CA GLY A 9 7.54 8.00 -8.01
C GLY A 9 6.22 8.18 -8.73
N PHE A 10 5.28 7.27 -8.47
CA PHE A 10 3.92 7.39 -8.96
C PHE A 10 3.04 8.08 -7.91
N GLU A 11 2.41 9.19 -8.29
CA GLU A 11 1.34 9.78 -7.51
C GLU A 11 0.00 9.10 -7.85
N SER A 12 -0.85 8.95 -6.84
CA SER A 12 -2.17 8.36 -7.06
C SER A 12 -3.09 9.26 -7.89
N PRO A 13 -3.67 8.76 -9.00
CA PRO A 13 -4.65 9.52 -9.77
C PRO A 13 -5.95 9.81 -8.97
N PHE A 14 -6.23 9.05 -7.91
CA PHE A 14 -7.36 9.31 -7.03
C PHE A 14 -7.21 10.60 -6.20
N LEU A 15 -6.00 11.17 -6.07
CA LEU A 15 -5.76 12.44 -5.38
C LEU A 15 -6.31 13.64 -6.14
N GLU A 16 -6.69 13.48 -7.40
CA GLU A 16 -7.46 14.48 -8.15
C GLU A 16 -8.93 14.55 -7.69
N GLY A 17 -9.40 13.53 -6.98
CA GLY A 17 -10.77 13.41 -6.48
C GLY A 17 -11.80 13.10 -7.56
N ARG A 18 -11.39 12.62 -8.75
CA ARG A 18 -12.29 12.18 -9.82
C ARG A 18 -12.73 10.73 -9.58
N GLY A 19 -13.96 10.42 -9.97
CA GLY A 19 -14.46 9.04 -10.03
C GLY A 19 -14.08 8.36 -11.35
N GLY A 20 -14.27 7.04 -11.43
CA GLY A 20 -14.07 6.28 -12.68
C GLY A 20 -12.62 6.21 -13.16
N ILE A 21 -11.65 6.32 -12.24
CA ILE A 21 -10.22 6.23 -12.57
C ILE A 21 -9.82 4.79 -12.92
N ALA A 22 -10.23 3.82 -12.10
CA ALA A 22 -9.96 2.40 -12.31
C ALA A 22 -11.02 1.57 -11.60
N ASP A 23 -11.49 0.49 -12.23
CA ASP A 23 -12.49 -0.43 -11.66
C ASP A 23 -11.81 -1.64 -10.98
N THR A 24 -10.63 -2.02 -11.46
CA THR A 24 -9.79 -3.11 -10.94
C THR A 24 -8.37 -2.64 -10.62
N LEU A 25 -7.63 -3.44 -9.84
CA LEU A 25 -6.22 -3.15 -9.58
C LEU A 25 -5.39 -3.28 -10.86
N GLU A 26 -5.80 -4.19 -11.74
CA GLU A 26 -5.24 -4.44 -13.06
C GLU A 26 -5.40 -3.24 -13.99
N ASP A 27 -6.56 -2.55 -13.96
CA ASP A 27 -6.76 -1.31 -14.72
C ASP A 27 -5.80 -0.22 -14.24
N LEU A 28 -5.64 -0.09 -12.91
CA LEU A 28 -4.73 0.87 -12.32
C LEU A 28 -3.27 0.53 -12.66
N ALA A 29 -2.88 -0.75 -12.57
CA ALA A 29 -1.56 -1.22 -12.96
C ALA A 29 -1.28 -0.94 -14.44
N SER A 30 -2.27 -1.14 -15.31
CA SER A 30 -2.15 -0.87 -16.75
C SER A 30 -1.89 0.62 -17.02
N GLN A 31 -2.58 1.52 -16.32
CA GLN A 31 -2.31 2.97 -16.43
C GLN A 31 -0.88 3.33 -16.02
N TYR A 32 -0.35 2.70 -14.96
CA TYR A 32 1.03 2.93 -14.54
C TYR A 32 2.03 2.32 -15.51
N VAL A 33 1.78 1.14 -16.09
CA VAL A 33 2.63 0.56 -17.15
C VAL A 33 2.73 1.51 -18.35
N GLU A 34 1.61 2.09 -18.79
CA GLU A 34 1.62 3.06 -19.89
C GLU A 34 2.39 4.34 -19.53
N ALA A 35 2.27 4.82 -18.28
CA ALA A 35 3.08 5.95 -17.81
C ALA A 35 4.57 5.60 -17.71
N MET A 36 4.91 4.39 -17.24
CA MET A 36 6.30 3.89 -17.19
C MET A 36 6.92 3.88 -18.59
N ARG A 37 6.19 3.38 -19.60
CA ARG A 37 6.66 3.28 -20.98
C ARG A 37 6.97 4.63 -21.63
N GLN A 38 6.36 5.71 -21.16
CA GLN A 38 6.69 7.06 -21.63
C GLN A 38 8.09 7.51 -21.18
N VAL A 39 8.60 6.95 -20.07
CA VAL A 39 9.92 7.26 -19.51
C VAL A 39 10.95 6.21 -19.92
N GLN A 40 10.58 4.93 -19.81
CA GLN A 40 11.40 3.78 -20.17
C GLN A 40 10.55 2.80 -21.01
N PRO A 41 10.63 2.87 -22.35
CA PRO A 41 9.80 2.04 -23.23
C PRO A 41 10.13 0.55 -23.20
N GLU A 42 11.38 0.20 -22.91
CA GLU A 42 11.91 -1.16 -23.02
C GLU A 42 12.36 -1.70 -21.65
N ALA A 43 12.24 -3.03 -21.50
CA ALA A 43 12.78 -3.78 -20.37
C ALA A 43 14.34 -3.69 -20.33
N PRO A 44 15.00 -4.03 -19.20
CA PRO A 44 14.46 -4.56 -17.94
C PRO A 44 13.85 -3.49 -17.03
N TYR A 45 12.73 -3.82 -16.38
CA TYR A 45 12.10 -2.95 -15.38
C TYR A 45 12.58 -3.26 -13.95
N HIS A 46 12.72 -2.22 -13.15
CA HIS A 46 13.01 -2.31 -11.71
C HIS A 46 11.88 -1.61 -10.93
N LEU A 47 11.17 -2.36 -10.11
CA LEU A 47 9.98 -1.93 -9.41
C LEU A 47 10.19 -2.08 -7.90
N ALA A 48 9.70 -1.10 -7.14
CA ALA A 48 9.64 -1.21 -5.69
C ALA A 48 8.39 -0.52 -5.15
N GLY A 49 7.82 -1.04 -4.06
CA GLY A 49 6.63 -0.48 -3.47
C GLY A 49 6.53 -0.67 -1.96
N TYR A 50 6.18 0.40 -1.26
CA TYR A 50 5.93 0.40 0.18
C TYR A 50 4.45 0.25 0.50
N SER A 51 4.13 -0.62 1.46
CA SER A 51 2.76 -0.88 1.91
C SER A 51 1.86 -1.22 0.72
N PHE A 52 0.71 -0.57 0.53
CA PHE A 52 -0.13 -0.75 -0.68
C PHE A 52 0.68 -0.66 -1.99
N GLY A 53 1.69 0.21 -2.05
CA GLY A 53 2.57 0.33 -3.22
C GLY A 53 3.24 -0.98 -3.60
N GLY A 54 3.52 -1.89 -2.66
CA GLY A 54 4.07 -3.22 -2.95
C GLY A 54 3.07 -4.15 -3.63
N VAL A 55 1.79 -4.08 -3.26
CA VAL A 55 0.70 -4.80 -3.93
C VAL A 55 0.53 -4.29 -5.36
N LEU A 56 0.58 -2.96 -5.54
CA LEU A 56 0.52 -2.34 -6.85
C LEU A 56 1.74 -2.67 -7.71
N ALA A 57 2.96 -2.61 -7.13
CA ALA A 57 4.20 -2.97 -7.83
C ALA A 57 4.16 -4.42 -8.31
N PHE A 58 3.63 -5.35 -7.50
CA PHE A 58 3.42 -6.74 -7.90
C PHE A 58 2.42 -6.87 -9.07
N ALA A 59 1.31 -6.13 -9.04
CA ALA A 59 0.33 -6.15 -10.13
C ALA A 59 0.92 -5.60 -11.45
N ILE A 60 1.71 -4.51 -11.37
CA ILE A 60 2.45 -3.95 -12.50
C ILE A 60 3.45 -4.97 -13.06
N ALA A 61 4.24 -5.60 -12.17
CA ALA A 61 5.24 -6.59 -12.56
C ALA A 61 4.61 -7.80 -13.24
N SER A 62 3.51 -8.31 -12.67
CA SER A 62 2.77 -9.46 -13.21
C SER A 62 2.22 -9.17 -14.61
N ARG A 63 1.73 -7.94 -14.83
CA ARG A 63 1.29 -7.50 -16.16
C ARG A 63 2.45 -7.42 -17.14
N LEU A 64 3.56 -6.79 -16.77
CA LEU A 64 4.74 -6.65 -17.64
C LEU A 64 5.27 -8.03 -18.09
N VAL A 65 5.38 -8.97 -17.16
CA VAL A 65 5.82 -10.34 -17.45
C VAL A 65 4.82 -11.09 -18.33
N ALA A 66 3.51 -10.94 -18.09
CA ALA A 66 2.49 -11.53 -18.96
C ALA A 66 2.54 -10.98 -20.40
N GLU A 67 3.05 -9.76 -20.58
CA GLU A 67 3.30 -9.14 -21.89
C GLU A 67 4.70 -9.47 -22.46
N GLY A 68 5.47 -10.36 -21.81
CA GLY A 68 6.80 -10.80 -22.25
C GLY A 68 7.94 -9.84 -21.90
N ASN A 69 7.71 -8.85 -21.03
CA ASN A 69 8.75 -7.92 -20.59
C ASN A 69 9.49 -8.45 -19.36
N GLU A 70 10.81 -8.26 -19.34
CA GLU A 70 11.64 -8.61 -18.18
C GLU A 70 11.43 -7.62 -17.04
N VAL A 71 11.11 -8.13 -15.85
CA VAL A 71 11.17 -7.39 -14.58
C VAL A 71 12.33 -7.95 -13.78
N ARG A 72 13.44 -7.22 -13.76
CA ARG A 72 14.70 -7.69 -13.17
C ARG A 72 14.74 -7.52 -11.65
N PHE A 73 13.99 -6.55 -11.12
CA PHE A 73 13.89 -6.35 -9.68
C PHE A 73 12.46 -6.01 -9.28
N LEU A 74 11.92 -6.74 -8.31
CA LEU A 74 10.66 -6.43 -7.64
C LEU A 74 10.87 -6.38 -6.11
N GLY A 75 10.93 -5.16 -5.57
CA GLY A 75 11.03 -4.89 -4.14
C GLY A 75 9.67 -4.64 -3.50
N ILE A 76 9.35 -5.38 -2.44
CA ILE A 76 8.12 -5.21 -1.67
C ILE A 76 8.51 -4.84 -0.24
N VAL A 77 7.95 -3.73 0.27
CA VAL A 77 8.25 -3.24 1.62
C VAL A 77 7.00 -3.35 2.49
N ASP A 78 7.04 -4.35 3.36
CA ASP A 78 6.13 -4.61 4.47
C ASP A 78 4.63 -4.67 4.09
N VAL A 79 4.32 -5.49 3.09
CA VAL A 79 2.95 -5.83 2.69
C VAL A 79 2.90 -7.25 2.14
N GLY A 80 1.75 -7.92 2.28
CA GLY A 80 1.53 -9.26 1.75
C GLY A 80 0.18 -9.40 1.03
N PRO A 81 -0.02 -10.48 0.25
CA PRO A 81 -1.27 -10.77 -0.43
C PRO A 81 -2.45 -10.81 0.55
N GLY A 82 -3.34 -9.82 0.44
CA GLY A 82 -4.50 -9.67 1.32
C GLY A 82 -4.20 -9.30 2.78
N TYR A 83 -2.94 -8.93 3.10
CA TYR A 83 -2.30 -8.54 4.38
C TYR A 83 -2.68 -9.37 5.62
N ARG A 84 -1.74 -9.89 6.43
CA ARG A 84 -2.10 -10.71 7.62
C ARG A 84 -1.14 -10.52 8.80
N GLY A 85 -1.09 -9.33 9.39
CA GLY A 85 -0.40 -9.09 10.68
C GLY A 85 -1.23 -9.46 11.92
N ARG A 86 -0.64 -9.37 13.12
CA ARG A 86 -1.21 -9.79 14.44
C ARG A 86 -2.60 -9.21 14.78
N HIS A 87 -2.98 -8.10 14.15
CA HIS A 87 -4.26 -7.41 14.34
C HIS A 87 -4.99 -7.11 13.02
N PHE A 88 -4.53 -7.66 11.89
CA PHE A 88 -5.20 -7.46 10.62
C PHE A 88 -6.49 -8.26 10.54
N HIS A 89 -7.56 -7.56 10.19
CA HIS A 89 -8.80 -8.18 9.74
C HIS A 89 -9.16 -7.54 8.41
N ALA A 90 -9.47 -8.32 7.38
CA ALA A 90 -9.91 -7.79 6.09
C ALA A 90 -11.09 -6.81 6.23
N ARG A 91 -11.93 -6.99 7.25
CA ARG A 91 -13.03 -6.08 7.64
C ARG A 91 -12.58 -4.69 8.11
N LYS A 92 -11.33 -4.56 8.57
CA LYS A 92 -10.70 -3.33 9.07
C LYS A 92 -9.73 -2.69 8.06
N MET A 93 -9.53 -3.31 6.90
CA MET A 93 -8.63 -2.78 5.85
C MET A 93 -9.11 -1.44 5.28
N LEU A 94 -10.42 -1.20 5.37
CA LEU A 94 -11.08 0.05 4.99
C LEU A 94 -11.39 0.94 6.20
N ASP A 95 -10.92 0.60 7.40
CA ASP A 95 -11.12 1.46 8.56
C ASP A 95 -10.29 2.73 8.35
N LYS A 96 -10.92 3.86 8.63
CA LYS A 96 -10.32 5.15 8.38
C LYS A 96 -9.18 5.43 9.37
N PRO A 97 -8.05 6.01 8.93
CA PRO A 97 -6.94 6.29 9.83
C PRO A 97 -7.29 7.41 10.81
N TRP A 98 -6.61 7.42 11.96
CA TRP A 98 -6.69 8.48 12.97
C TRP A 98 -6.01 9.79 12.52
N SER A 99 -5.68 9.96 11.23
CA SER A 99 -4.74 10.97 10.71
C SER A 99 -5.25 12.43 10.71
N ARG A 100 -6.45 12.70 11.23
CA ARG A 100 -7.05 14.05 11.28
C ARG A 100 -7.87 14.34 12.53
N VAL A 101 -7.79 13.46 13.52
CA VAL A 101 -8.48 13.60 14.80
C VAL A 101 -7.49 13.28 15.93
N PRO A 102 -7.64 13.90 17.11
CA PRO A 102 -6.80 13.56 18.25
C PRO A 102 -6.82 12.06 18.55
N TYR A 103 -5.68 11.45 18.81
CA TYR A 103 -5.64 10.03 19.19
C TYR A 103 -6.48 9.78 20.44
N PRO A 104 -7.20 8.65 20.51
CA PRO A 104 -7.95 8.29 21.70
C PRO A 104 -7.01 8.14 22.91
N PRO A 105 -7.50 8.42 24.13
CA PRO A 105 -6.71 8.26 25.35
C PRO A 105 -6.26 6.80 25.52
N SER A 106 -5.08 6.59 26.12
CA SER A 106 -4.54 5.25 26.41
C SER A 106 -5.57 4.38 27.13
N ARG A 107 -5.57 3.07 26.81
CA ARG A 107 -6.47 2.09 27.43
C ARG A 107 -6.18 1.90 28.91
N ASP A 108 -4.96 2.21 29.35
CA ASP A 108 -4.53 2.08 30.75
C ASP A 108 -5.08 3.20 31.65
N LEU A 109 -5.63 4.27 31.06
CA LEU A 109 -6.24 5.34 31.82
C LEU A 109 -7.57 4.91 32.45
N PRO A 110 -7.88 5.36 33.70
CA PRO A 110 -9.16 5.09 34.35
C PRO A 110 -10.35 5.48 33.46
N LEU A 111 -11.43 4.67 33.50
CA LEU A 111 -12.62 4.89 32.68
C LEU A 111 -13.17 6.32 32.80
N ARG A 112 -13.18 6.89 34.00
CA ARG A 112 -13.62 8.28 34.25
C ARG A 112 -12.83 9.31 33.45
N GLN A 113 -11.52 9.14 33.30
CA GLN A 113 -10.66 10.07 32.56
C GLN A 113 -10.86 9.90 31.06
N ARG A 114 -11.02 8.65 30.59
CA ARG A 114 -11.36 8.35 29.20
C ARG A 114 -12.70 8.97 28.80
N LEU A 115 -13.74 8.83 29.64
CA LEU A 115 -15.05 9.44 29.42
C LEU A 115 -14.98 10.98 29.45
N ALA A 116 -14.23 11.55 30.38
CA ALA A 116 -14.03 13.00 30.46
C ALA A 116 -13.36 13.55 29.19
N TRP A 117 -12.37 12.85 28.64
CA TRP A 117 -11.72 13.21 27.37
C TRP A 117 -12.70 13.20 26.20
N TYR A 118 -13.57 12.18 26.10
CA TYR A 118 -14.59 12.12 25.05
C TYR A 118 -15.64 13.23 25.16
N ARG A 119 -16.07 13.54 26.39
CA ARG A 119 -16.97 14.67 26.66
C ARG A 119 -16.33 15.99 26.21
N ASP A 120 -15.08 16.21 26.57
CA ASP A 120 -14.34 17.41 26.19
C ASP A 120 -14.17 17.53 24.66
N LEU A 121 -13.85 16.42 23.98
CA LEU A 121 -13.80 16.39 22.52
C LEU A 121 -15.15 16.74 21.89
N ALA A 122 -16.25 16.18 22.40
CA ALA A 122 -17.59 16.46 21.88
C ALA A 122 -18.01 17.92 22.04
N VAL A 123 -17.56 18.58 23.11
CA VAL A 123 -17.79 20.02 23.32
C VAL A 123 -16.92 20.86 22.38
N ARG A 124 -15.64 20.52 22.22
CA ARG A 124 -14.71 21.28 21.37
C ARG A 124 -14.98 21.11 19.87
N SER A 125 -15.33 19.90 19.45
CA SER A 125 -15.57 19.54 18.05
C SER A 125 -16.55 18.37 17.97
N PRO A 126 -17.86 18.65 17.85
CA PRO A 126 -18.88 17.62 17.63
C PRO A 126 -18.59 16.76 16.40
N ARG A 127 -17.97 17.36 15.38
CA ARG A 127 -17.54 16.67 14.15
C ARG A 127 -16.47 15.62 14.43
N ASP A 128 -15.45 15.95 15.24
CA ASP A 128 -14.39 14.98 15.56
C ASP A 128 -14.92 13.91 16.50
N ALA A 129 -15.80 14.25 17.44
CA ALA A 129 -16.48 13.24 18.26
C ALA A 129 -17.30 12.27 17.39
N ALA A 130 -18.05 12.76 16.40
CA ALA A 130 -18.77 11.91 15.45
C ALA A 130 -17.80 11.04 14.63
N TYR A 131 -16.65 11.57 14.22
CA TYR A 131 -15.59 10.80 13.55
C TYR A 131 -15.02 9.68 14.44
N HIS A 132 -14.80 9.95 15.73
CA HIS A 132 -14.38 8.93 16.69
C HIS A 132 -15.43 7.83 16.85
N VAL A 133 -16.71 8.19 16.91
CA VAL A 133 -17.80 7.23 16.96
C VAL A 133 -17.80 6.39 15.68
N SER A 134 -17.70 7.02 14.51
CA SER A 134 -17.72 6.30 13.24
C SER A 134 -16.57 5.30 13.12
N LEU A 135 -15.35 5.67 13.54
CA LEU A 135 -14.20 4.77 13.57
C LEU A 135 -14.40 3.58 14.52
N ARG A 136 -14.95 3.81 15.70
CA ARG A 136 -15.10 2.77 16.73
C ARG A 136 -16.20 1.78 16.41
N THR A 137 -17.27 2.23 15.76
CA THR A 137 -18.40 1.39 15.36
C THR A 137 -18.22 0.82 13.95
N GLY A 138 -17.33 1.42 13.15
CA GLY A 138 -17.16 1.12 11.74
C GLY A 138 -18.30 1.64 10.85
N LEU A 139 -19.02 2.67 11.29
CA LEU A 139 -20.07 3.36 10.51
C LEU A 139 -19.48 4.06 9.28
N ASP A 140 -18.23 4.51 9.36
CA ASP A 140 -17.47 5.13 8.27
C ASP A 140 -17.38 4.22 7.02
N ARG A 141 -17.35 2.90 7.21
CA ARG A 141 -17.42 1.92 6.12
C ARG A 141 -18.68 2.06 5.26
N TRP A 142 -19.79 2.53 5.83
CA TRP A 142 -21.05 2.73 5.12
C TRP A 142 -21.28 4.18 4.70
N LEU A 143 -20.87 5.14 5.53
CA LEU A 143 -21.12 6.57 5.30
C LEU A 143 -20.17 7.17 4.26
N ASP A 144 -18.89 6.82 4.28
CA ASP A 144 -17.92 7.46 3.39
C ASP A 144 -18.17 7.16 1.90
N PRO A 145 -18.56 5.95 1.44
CA PRO A 145 -18.94 5.71 0.04
C PRO A 145 -20.09 6.58 -0.42
N LEU A 146 -21.13 6.71 0.42
CA LEU A 146 -22.27 7.56 0.14
C LEU A 146 -21.84 9.03 0.05
N GLN A 147 -21.00 9.48 0.98
CA GLN A 147 -20.45 10.83 0.95
C GLN A 147 -19.64 11.09 -0.33
N PHE A 148 -18.81 10.14 -0.76
CA PHE A 148 -18.04 10.28 -2.01
C PHE A 148 -18.94 10.28 -3.24
N GLN A 149 -20.00 9.47 -3.26
CA GLN A 149 -20.97 9.49 -4.34
C GLN A 149 -21.69 10.84 -4.43
N VAL A 150 -22.09 11.41 -3.29
CA VAL A 150 -22.68 12.75 -3.22
C VAL A 150 -21.68 13.81 -3.69
N ASP A 151 -20.44 13.77 -3.20
CA ASP A 151 -19.38 14.71 -3.61
C ASP A 151 -19.13 14.69 -5.12
N LEU A 152 -19.06 13.49 -5.72
CA LEU A 152 -18.85 13.29 -7.14
C LEU A 152 -20.07 13.72 -7.96
N ARG A 153 -21.29 13.42 -7.49
CA ARG A 153 -22.53 13.78 -8.17
C ARG A 153 -22.75 15.29 -8.20
N ASP A 154 -22.57 15.96 -7.06
CA ASP A 154 -22.94 17.37 -6.91
C ASP A 154 -21.81 18.30 -7.33
N GLY A 155 -20.55 17.92 -7.08
CA GLY A 155 -19.37 18.75 -7.33
C GLY A 155 -18.48 18.27 -8.48
N GLY A 156 -18.77 17.10 -9.08
CA GLY A 156 -17.92 16.46 -10.09
C GLY A 156 -16.59 15.91 -9.56
N ARG A 157 -16.22 16.25 -8.31
CA ARG A 157 -14.96 15.86 -7.66
C ARG A 157 -15.10 15.81 -6.14
N VAL A 158 -14.34 14.93 -5.50
CA VAL A 158 -14.18 14.91 -4.05
C VAL A 158 -13.42 16.16 -3.57
N PRO A 159 -13.91 16.87 -2.54
CA PRO A 159 -13.24 18.07 -2.02
C PRO A 159 -11.83 17.79 -1.50
N PRO A 160 -10.88 18.75 -1.60
CA PRO A 160 -9.48 18.58 -1.16
C PRO A 160 -9.35 18.01 0.26
N ALA A 161 -10.21 18.47 1.17
CA ALA A 161 -10.28 18.02 2.55
C ALA A 161 -10.68 16.54 2.71
N ARG A 162 -11.00 15.80 1.65
CA ARG A 162 -11.31 14.35 1.69
C ARG A 162 -10.48 13.52 0.72
N ARG A 163 -9.71 14.12 -0.18
CA ARG A 163 -9.03 13.39 -1.27
C ARG A 163 -8.01 12.38 -0.81
N LEU A 164 -7.23 12.68 0.24
CA LEU A 164 -6.29 11.71 0.79
C LEU A 164 -7.00 10.44 1.28
N TRP A 165 -8.12 10.62 1.99
CA TRP A 165 -8.93 9.51 2.47
C TRP A 165 -9.64 8.78 1.33
N TYR A 166 -10.18 9.52 0.37
CA TYR A 166 -10.77 8.95 -0.84
C TYR A 166 -9.76 8.07 -1.57
N ALA A 167 -8.56 8.59 -1.86
CA ALA A 167 -7.49 7.86 -2.51
C ALA A 167 -7.10 6.61 -1.71
N TRP A 168 -6.85 6.72 -0.41
CA TRP A 168 -6.57 5.56 0.44
C TRP A 168 -7.63 4.47 0.30
N ARG A 169 -8.91 4.85 0.41
CA ARG A 169 -10.02 3.91 0.33
C ARG A 169 -10.15 3.28 -1.04
N GLN A 170 -10.00 4.05 -2.14
CA GLN A 170 -10.08 3.51 -3.49
C GLN A 170 -9.02 2.42 -3.72
N HIS A 171 -7.75 2.69 -3.39
CA HIS A 171 -6.68 1.70 -3.52
C HIS A 171 -6.96 0.40 -2.78
N TRP A 172 -7.34 0.49 -1.49
CA TRP A 172 -7.63 -0.70 -0.72
C TRP A 172 -8.90 -1.42 -1.16
N GLU A 173 -9.88 -0.71 -1.73
CA GLU A 173 -11.04 -1.35 -2.36
C GLU A 173 -10.65 -2.14 -3.62
N LEU A 174 -9.70 -1.63 -4.42
CA LEU A 174 -9.12 -2.37 -5.54
C LEU A 174 -8.35 -3.60 -5.06
N ALA A 175 -7.42 -3.43 -4.11
CA ALA A 175 -6.65 -4.56 -3.56
C ALA A 175 -7.52 -5.61 -2.87
N ARG A 176 -8.64 -5.23 -2.25
CA ARG A 176 -9.61 -6.15 -1.64
C ARG A 176 -10.26 -7.08 -2.67
N ARG A 177 -10.47 -6.57 -3.87
CA ARG A 177 -11.12 -7.27 -4.98
C ARG A 177 -10.12 -7.97 -5.89
N TYR A 178 -8.84 -7.66 -5.75
CA TYR A 178 -7.77 -8.28 -6.51
C TYR A 178 -7.72 -9.79 -6.28
N ARG A 179 -7.61 -10.53 -7.37
CA ARG A 179 -7.65 -11.99 -7.38
C ARG A 179 -6.23 -12.55 -7.28
N TRP A 180 -5.93 -13.15 -6.13
CA TRP A 180 -4.63 -13.76 -5.85
C TRP A 180 -4.52 -15.22 -6.31
N ASP A 181 -5.58 -15.77 -6.93
CA ASP A 181 -5.65 -17.15 -7.44
C ASP A 181 -5.37 -17.24 -8.95
N GLY A 182 -4.81 -16.19 -9.55
CA GLY A 182 -4.39 -16.15 -10.95
C GLY A 182 -3.07 -16.88 -11.22
N PRO A 183 -2.49 -16.69 -12.43
CA PRO A 183 -1.15 -17.18 -12.75
C PRO A 183 -0.12 -16.70 -11.72
N ARG A 184 0.77 -17.60 -11.32
CA ARG A 184 1.83 -17.30 -10.37
C ARG A 184 2.89 -16.45 -11.05
N TYR A 185 3.49 -15.54 -10.31
CA TYR A 185 4.51 -14.64 -10.82
C TYR A 185 5.88 -15.36 -10.89
N PRO A 186 6.51 -15.48 -12.07
CA PRO A 186 7.72 -16.28 -12.25
C PRO A 186 9.02 -15.51 -11.90
N GLY A 187 8.94 -14.20 -11.68
CA GLY A 187 10.10 -13.39 -11.31
C GLY A 187 10.42 -13.46 -9.82
N ASP A 188 11.65 -13.11 -9.47
CA ASP A 188 12.10 -13.09 -8.09
C ASP A 188 11.57 -11.86 -7.35
N VAL A 189 11.33 -12.00 -6.04
CA VAL A 189 10.80 -10.96 -5.17
C VAL A 189 11.72 -10.73 -3.98
N PHE A 190 12.04 -9.48 -3.72
CA PHE A 190 12.77 -9.05 -2.53
C PHE A 190 11.81 -8.39 -1.55
N LEU A 191 11.57 -9.03 -0.40
CA LEU A 191 10.69 -8.56 0.66
C LEU A 191 11.49 -7.96 1.81
N VAL A 192 11.24 -6.68 2.12
CA VAL A 192 11.64 -6.06 3.38
C VAL A 192 10.47 -6.16 4.35
N TRP A 193 10.68 -6.78 5.50
CA TRP A 193 9.62 -7.11 6.46
C TRP A 193 9.93 -6.48 7.82
N ALA A 194 9.05 -5.60 8.31
CA ALA A 194 9.11 -5.07 9.67
C ALA A 194 8.91 -6.19 10.69
N ASN A 195 9.76 -6.28 11.72
CA ASN A 195 9.75 -7.32 12.76
C ASN A 195 8.49 -7.29 13.70
N GLU A 196 7.43 -6.63 13.26
CA GLU A 196 6.20 -6.38 14.03
C GLU A 196 5.00 -7.13 13.48
N SER A 197 5.05 -7.58 12.22
CA SER A 197 3.90 -8.21 11.57
C SER A 197 3.91 -9.73 11.81
N ALA A 198 2.96 -10.19 12.63
CA ALA A 198 2.67 -11.62 12.77
C ALA A 198 1.96 -12.14 11.52
N ALA A 199 2.73 -12.37 10.45
CA ALA A 199 2.28 -13.09 9.27
C ALA A 199 1.79 -14.50 9.65
N THR A 200 0.81 -15.01 8.91
CA THR A 200 0.31 -16.38 9.10
C THR A 200 1.30 -17.45 8.64
N ASP A 201 2.32 -17.07 7.88
CA ASP A 201 3.41 -17.91 7.40
C ASP A 201 4.73 -17.13 7.36
N GLY A 202 5.85 -17.82 7.15
CA GLY A 202 7.19 -17.23 7.07
C GLY A 202 7.47 -16.43 5.79
N THR A 203 6.45 -16.08 5.00
CA THR A 203 6.57 -15.41 3.69
C THR A 203 5.62 -14.23 3.52
N MET A 204 4.89 -13.86 4.57
CA MET A 204 3.80 -12.87 4.51
C MET A 204 2.71 -13.22 3.48
N GLY A 205 2.53 -14.50 3.14
CA GLY A 205 1.59 -14.98 2.15
C GLY A 205 2.10 -14.91 0.70
N TRP A 206 3.33 -14.46 0.44
CA TRP A 206 3.83 -14.36 -0.94
C TRP A 206 4.11 -15.73 -1.59
N ALA A 207 4.53 -16.75 -0.83
CA ALA A 207 4.85 -18.06 -1.42
C ALA A 207 3.70 -18.74 -2.18
N GLN A 208 2.45 -18.37 -1.90
CA GLN A 208 1.29 -18.94 -2.58
C GLN A 208 1.07 -18.37 -4.00
N VAL A 209 1.71 -17.25 -4.35
CA VAL A 209 1.51 -16.52 -5.63
C VAL A 209 2.78 -16.40 -6.48
N LEU A 210 3.91 -16.96 -6.03
CA LEU A 210 5.21 -16.85 -6.70
C LEU A 210 5.69 -18.21 -7.22
N ASP A 211 6.19 -18.26 -8.45
CA ASP A 211 7.02 -19.37 -8.95
C ASP A 211 8.52 -19.05 -8.85
N GLY A 212 8.89 -17.76 -8.83
CA GLY A 212 10.26 -17.31 -8.61
C GLY A 212 10.69 -17.29 -7.14
N ASP A 213 11.95 -16.93 -6.90
CA ASP A 213 12.53 -16.94 -5.57
C ASP A 213 12.03 -15.77 -4.70
N LEU A 214 11.82 -16.03 -3.42
CA LEU A 214 11.48 -15.01 -2.42
C LEU A 214 12.65 -14.80 -1.45
N SER A 215 13.32 -13.66 -1.58
CA SER A 215 14.35 -13.21 -0.65
C SER A 215 13.73 -12.30 0.41
N ILE A 216 13.93 -12.60 1.70
CA ILE A 216 13.34 -11.84 2.80
C ILE A 216 14.45 -11.23 3.66
N VAL A 217 14.30 -9.93 3.99
CA VAL A 217 15.08 -9.28 5.03
C VAL A 217 14.16 -8.73 6.12
N HIS A 218 14.46 -9.05 7.36
CA HIS A 218 13.76 -8.49 8.51
C HIS A 218 14.46 -7.23 9.01
N VAL A 219 13.67 -6.20 9.32
CA VAL A 219 14.16 -4.95 9.92
C VAL A 219 13.40 -4.63 11.19
N ASP A 220 14.11 -4.13 12.20
CA ASP A 220 13.52 -3.74 13.49
C ASP A 220 13.02 -2.30 13.44
N ILE A 221 12.14 -2.02 12.48
CA ILE A 221 11.57 -0.70 12.22
C ILE A 221 10.07 -0.87 12.07
N PRO A 222 9.25 -0.12 12.83
CA PRO A 222 7.80 -0.17 12.68
C PRO A 222 7.35 0.20 11.28
N HIS A 223 6.28 -0.43 10.78
CA HIS A 223 5.73 -0.22 9.43
C HIS A 223 5.67 1.27 9.09
N GLU A 224 5.00 2.06 9.93
CA GLU A 224 4.78 3.49 9.75
C GLU A 224 6.05 4.35 9.79
N ARG A 225 7.16 3.83 10.31
CA ARG A 225 8.43 4.54 10.43
C ARG A 225 9.41 4.20 9.32
N MET A 226 9.18 3.17 8.50
CA MET A 226 10.13 2.71 7.48
C MET A 226 10.53 3.76 6.45
N LEU A 227 9.65 4.73 6.16
CA LEU A 227 9.94 5.85 5.25
C LEU A 227 10.33 7.15 5.98
N HIS A 228 10.42 7.14 7.32
CA HIS A 228 10.92 8.29 8.06
C HIS A 228 12.39 8.54 7.71
N PRO A 229 12.85 9.80 7.53
CA PRO A 229 14.21 10.08 7.06
C PRO A 229 15.32 9.33 7.79
N ASP A 230 15.22 9.21 9.11
CA ASP A 230 16.22 8.52 9.95
C ASP A 230 16.31 7.01 9.66
N GLU A 231 15.18 6.39 9.33
CA GLU A 231 15.05 4.95 9.11
C GLU A 231 15.19 4.57 7.63
N ALA A 232 14.85 5.49 6.74
CA ALA A 232 14.87 5.31 5.29
C ALA A 232 16.29 5.01 4.76
N VAL A 233 17.33 5.39 5.50
CA VAL A 233 18.72 5.02 5.18
C VAL A 233 18.93 3.51 5.28
N ILE A 234 18.37 2.87 6.31
CA ILE A 234 18.45 1.42 6.53
C ILE A 234 17.70 0.70 5.40
N LEU A 235 16.45 1.10 5.16
CA LEU A 235 15.64 0.56 4.06
C LEU A 235 16.34 0.73 2.70
N GLY A 236 16.86 1.93 2.44
CA GLY A 236 17.55 2.26 1.20
C GLY A 236 18.85 1.49 0.99
N GLY A 237 19.53 1.06 2.07
CA GLY A 237 20.69 0.18 2.03
C GLY A 237 20.33 -1.24 1.60
N HIS A 238 19.28 -1.82 2.17
CA HIS A 238 18.80 -3.14 1.79
C HIS A 238 18.29 -3.19 0.35
N LEU A 239 17.47 -2.21 -0.06
CA LEU A 239 16.96 -2.12 -1.43
C LEU A 239 18.10 -1.93 -2.44
N ARG A 240 19.10 -1.10 -2.12
CA ARG A 240 20.29 -0.92 -2.97
C ARG A 240 21.03 -2.24 -3.16
N ALA A 241 21.39 -2.92 -2.07
CA ALA A 241 22.13 -4.18 -2.16
C ALA A 241 21.39 -5.25 -2.95
N ALA A 242 20.06 -5.31 -2.82
CA ALA A 242 19.23 -6.25 -3.58
C ALA A 242 19.14 -5.88 -5.07
N LEU A 243 18.96 -4.59 -5.38
CA LEU A 243 18.95 -4.09 -6.76
C LEU A 243 20.29 -4.32 -7.45
N ASP A 244 21.41 -3.99 -6.79
CA ASP A 244 22.76 -4.14 -7.34
C ASP A 244 23.04 -5.61 -7.70
N ARG A 245 22.59 -6.57 -6.86
CA ARG A 245 22.67 -8.01 -7.15
C ARG A 245 21.84 -8.40 -8.37
N ALA A 246 20.59 -7.96 -8.43
CA ALA A 246 19.69 -8.27 -9.53
C ALA A 246 20.20 -7.72 -10.88
N VAL A 247 20.88 -6.57 -10.87
CA VAL A 247 21.47 -5.97 -12.07
C VAL A 247 22.77 -6.67 -12.48
N SER A 248 23.57 -7.12 -11.50
CA SER A 248 24.89 -7.72 -11.74
C SER A 248 24.85 -9.21 -12.11
N ASP A 249 23.75 -9.90 -11.81
CA ASP A 249 23.53 -11.30 -12.19
C ASP A 249 22.50 -11.36 -13.32
N PRO A 250 22.92 -11.21 -14.60
CA PRO A 250 22.00 -11.21 -15.74
C PRO A 250 21.47 -12.61 -16.08
N GLY A 251 21.51 -13.56 -15.13
CA GLY A 251 21.32 -15.00 -15.28
C GLY A 251 20.60 -15.42 -16.55
N ASP A 252 21.24 -16.30 -17.34
CA ASP A 252 20.74 -16.93 -18.57
C ASP A 252 19.25 -17.32 -18.45
N ARG A 253 18.35 -16.38 -18.77
CA ARG A 253 16.90 -16.61 -18.89
C ARG A 253 16.42 -16.33 -20.32
N ALA A 254 17.35 -16.35 -21.27
CA ALA A 254 17.04 -16.59 -22.66
C ALA A 254 17.24 -18.09 -22.93
N SER A 255 16.24 -18.75 -23.51
CA SER A 255 16.19 -20.14 -23.99
C SER A 255 16.01 -21.27 -22.97
N SER A 256 14.74 -21.66 -22.79
CA SER A 256 14.30 -23.07 -22.85
C SER A 256 12.80 -23.15 -23.09
#